data_AF-A0A7Z2ZR16-F1
#
_entry.id   AF-A0A7Z2ZR16-F1
#
_cell.length_a   1.000
_cell.length_b   1.000
_cell.length_c   1.000
_cell.angle_alpha   90.00
_cell.angle_beta   90.00
_cell.angle_gamma   90.00
#
_symmetry.space_group_name_H-M   'P 1'
#
loop_
_entity.id
_entity.type
_entity.pdbx_description
1 polymer ?
#
loop_
_entity_poly.entity_id
_entity_poly.type
_entity_poly.pdbx_seq_one_letter_code
_entity_poly.pdbx_strand_id
1 'polypeptide(L)'
;MGTRYGRRAASGNYEYHDSLEALNAAAERESSRALAGWFGLFGLLAGGVLTYLVLHKFGVDWPRWLRFTLVIAGSGVLAYTLARFANLLWAIIVIGALLVLASGLGALLWKAV
;
A
#
# COMPACT_ATOMS: atom_id res chain seq x y z
N MET A 1 2.41 -1.65 41.25
CA MET A 1 2.65 -2.61 40.15
C MET A 1 2.23 -1.93 38.86
N GLY A 2 3.18 -1.70 37.93
CA GLY A 2 2.86 -1.07 36.65
C GLY A 2 2.32 -2.12 35.67
N THR A 3 1.20 -1.83 35.01
CA THR A 3 0.67 -2.65 33.92
C THR A 3 1.60 -2.54 32.72
N ARG A 4 2.31 -3.63 32.39
CA ARG A 4 3.12 -3.73 31.17
C ARG A 4 2.30 -4.36 30.06
N TYR A 5 2.26 -3.72 28.91
CA TYR A 5 1.56 -4.22 27.73
C TYR A 5 2.55 -4.95 26.82
N GLY A 6 2.27 -6.21 26.51
CA GLY A 6 3.15 -7.06 25.71
C GLY A 6 2.57 -7.38 24.34
N ARG A 7 3.40 -7.42 23.32
CA ARG A 7 3.05 -7.78 21.93
C ARG A 7 4.13 -8.71 21.38
N ARG A 8 3.72 -9.62 20.48
CA ARG A 8 4.69 -10.34 19.64
C ARG A 8 4.84 -9.57 18.32
N ALA A 9 6.04 -9.07 18.05
CA ALA A 9 6.34 -8.40 16.78
C ALA A 9 6.41 -9.43 15.63
N ALA A 10 6.24 -8.99 14.37
CA ALA A 10 6.42 -9.88 13.23
C ALA A 10 7.83 -10.48 13.12
N SER A 11 8.82 -9.86 13.77
CA SER A 11 10.18 -10.41 13.91
C SER A 11 10.25 -11.66 14.81
N GLY A 12 9.16 -12.01 15.51
CA GLY A 12 9.08 -13.15 16.42
C GLY A 12 9.44 -12.83 17.87
N ASN A 13 10.05 -11.66 18.11
CA ASN A 13 10.43 -11.18 19.44
C ASN A 13 9.22 -10.65 20.23
N TYR A 14 9.27 -10.80 21.55
CA TYR A 14 8.30 -10.16 22.46
C TYR A 14 8.75 -8.74 22.79
N GLU A 15 7.89 -7.77 22.53
CA GLU A 15 8.08 -6.36 22.84
C GLU A 15 7.18 -5.97 24.01
N TYR A 16 7.74 -5.22 24.95
CA TYR A 16 7.04 -4.69 26.12
C TYR A 16 6.94 -3.18 26.02
N HIS A 17 5.75 -2.66 26.30
CA HIS A 17 5.44 -1.24 26.28
C HIS A 17 4.88 -0.80 27.64
N ASP A 18 5.22 0.42 28.02
CA ASP A 18 4.81 1.01 29.29
C ASP A 18 3.37 1.57 29.26
N SER A 19 2.78 1.73 28.07
CA SER A 19 1.40 2.18 27.88
C SER A 19 0.72 1.49 26.70
N LEU A 20 -0.62 1.45 26.75
CA LEU A 20 -1.45 0.92 25.67
C LEU A 20 -1.33 1.76 24.38
N GLU A 21 -1.17 3.08 24.52
CA GLU A 21 -0.92 3.99 23.40
C GLU A 21 0.38 3.67 22.66
N ALA A 22 1.46 3.40 23.40
CA ALA A 22 2.75 3.03 22.81
C ALA A 22 2.66 1.69 22.05
N LEU A 23 1.90 0.73 22.57
CA LEU A 23 1.64 -0.55 21.89
C LEU A 23 0.84 -0.35 20.60
N ASN A 24 -0.22 0.47 20.62
CA ASN A 24 -1.04 0.75 19.44
C ASN A 24 -0.23 1.50 18.36
N ALA A 25 0.55 2.50 18.75
CA ALA A 25 1.41 3.22 17.82
C ALA A 25 2.48 2.32 17.19
N ALA A 26 3.04 1.36 17.93
CA ALA A 26 3.96 0.36 17.39
C ALA A 26 3.24 -0.55 16.36
N ALA A 27 2.01 -0.98 16.68
CA ALA A 27 1.19 -1.78 15.78
C ALA A 27 0.87 -1.07 14.46
N GLU A 28 0.47 0.21 14.53
CA GLU A 28 0.16 1.03 13.36
C GLU A 28 1.38 1.27 12.47
N ARG A 29 2.57 1.46 13.06
CA ARG A 29 3.81 1.60 12.29
C ARG A 29 4.15 0.32 11.54
N GLU A 30 3.94 -0.84 12.16
CA GLU A 30 4.24 -2.13 11.52
C GLU A 30 3.27 -2.42 10.37
N SER A 31 1.96 -2.20 10.58
CA SER A 31 0.97 -2.35 9.52
C SER A 31 1.21 -1.36 8.38
N SER A 32 1.53 -0.10 8.71
CA SER A 32 1.89 0.93 7.72
C SER A 32 3.12 0.53 6.88
N ARG A 33 4.14 -0.06 7.52
CA ARG A 33 5.33 -0.56 6.81
C ARG A 33 4.99 -1.73 5.89
N ALA A 34 4.16 -2.66 6.33
CA ALA A 34 3.71 -3.77 5.52
C ALA A 34 2.91 -3.28 4.29
N LEU A 35 1.97 -2.35 4.48
CA LEU A 35 1.22 -1.73 3.40
C LEU A 35 2.14 -0.98 2.44
N ALA A 36 3.08 -0.18 2.94
CA ALA A 36 4.06 0.51 2.10
C ALA A 36 4.91 -0.47 1.27
N GLY A 37 5.28 -1.61 1.84
CA GLY A 37 5.97 -2.69 1.11
C GLY A 37 5.13 -3.24 -0.05
N TRP A 38 3.85 -3.56 0.21
CA TRP A 38 2.94 -4.07 -0.82
C TRP A 38 2.67 -3.05 -1.92
N PHE A 39 2.30 -1.82 -1.57
CA PHE A 39 2.06 -0.76 -2.54
C PHE A 39 3.33 -0.39 -3.32
N GLY A 40 4.50 -0.43 -2.68
CA GLY A 40 5.78 -0.27 -3.35
C GLY A 40 6.05 -1.36 -4.39
N LEU A 41 5.79 -2.63 -4.05
CA LEU A 41 5.92 -3.74 -5.00
C LEU A 41 4.96 -3.58 -6.19
N PHE A 42 3.69 -3.25 -5.93
CA PHE A 42 2.73 -2.99 -7.01
C PHE A 42 3.13 -1.81 -7.87
N GLY A 43 3.62 -0.72 -7.27
CA GLY A 43 4.11 0.44 -8.00
C GLY A 43 5.34 0.12 -8.85
N LEU A 44 6.24 -0.75 -8.38
CA LEU A 44 7.40 -1.18 -9.15
C LEU A 44 6.98 -1.99 -10.39
N LEU A 45 6.07 -2.95 -10.22
CA LEU A 45 5.57 -3.78 -11.30
C LEU A 45 4.74 -2.96 -12.30
N ALA A 46 3.73 -2.24 -11.81
CA ALA A 46 2.85 -1.43 -12.63
C ALA A 46 3.63 -0.32 -13.35
N GLY A 47 4.57 0.34 -12.67
CA GLY A 47 5.38 1.42 -13.22
C GLY A 47 6.30 0.93 -14.31
N GLY A 48 6.98 -0.20 -14.10
CA GLY A 48 7.81 -0.81 -15.13
C GLY A 48 7.00 -1.17 -16.39
N VAL A 49 5.82 -1.79 -16.21
CA VAL A 49 4.93 -2.15 -17.32
C VAL A 49 4.41 -0.91 -18.04
N LEU A 50 3.93 0.11 -17.32
CA LEU A 50 3.44 1.36 -17.91
C LEU A 50 4.53 2.06 -18.71
N THR A 51 5.72 2.23 -18.12
CA THR A 51 6.84 2.88 -18.79
C THR A 51 7.29 2.08 -20.02
N TYR A 52 7.29 0.74 -19.94
CA TYR A 52 7.57 -0.12 -21.08
C TYR A 52 6.54 0.08 -22.21
N LEU A 53 5.24 0.07 -21.90
CA LEU A 53 4.17 0.27 -22.89
C LEU A 53 4.26 1.64 -23.55
N VAL A 54 4.54 2.69 -22.79
CA VAL A 54 4.73 4.05 -23.31
C VAL A 54 5.94 4.11 -24.23
N LEU A 55 7.09 3.54 -23.82
CA LEU A 55 8.29 3.50 -24.65
C LEU A 55 8.11 2.64 -25.90
N HIS A 56 7.32 1.56 -25.83
CA HIS A 56 7.02 0.71 -26.97
C HIS A 56 6.16 1.45 -28.01
N LYS A 57 5.18 2.24 -27.54
CA LYS A 57 4.26 2.98 -28.41
C LYS A 57 4.84 4.27 -28.98
N PHE A 58 5.65 4.99 -28.21
CA PHE A 58 6.14 6.34 -28.54
C PHE A 58 7.65 6.44 -28.76
N GLY A 59 8.43 5.49 -28.24
CA GLY A 59 9.88 5.57 -28.23
C GLY A 59 10.51 4.99 -29.50
N VAL A 60 10.09 5.45 -30.69
CA VAL A 60 10.29 4.73 -31.96
C VAL A 60 11.76 4.37 -32.29
N ASP A 61 12.79 5.15 -31.90
CA ASP A 61 14.19 4.83 -32.29
C ASP A 61 15.25 4.98 -31.17
N TRP A 62 14.84 4.95 -29.90
CA TRP A 62 15.78 5.21 -28.79
C TRP A 62 16.73 4.03 -28.51
N PRO A 63 18.00 4.28 -28.14
CA PRO A 63 18.96 3.24 -27.79
C PRO A 63 18.43 2.30 -26.70
N ARG A 64 18.73 0.99 -26.82
CA ARG A 64 18.25 -0.05 -25.89
C ARG A 64 18.58 0.25 -24.42
N TRP A 65 19.78 0.76 -24.15
CA TRP A 65 20.20 1.20 -22.82
C TRP A 65 19.27 2.28 -22.24
N LEU A 66 18.94 3.29 -23.05
CA LEU A 66 18.15 4.44 -22.59
C LEU A 66 16.72 4.00 -22.23
N ARG A 67 16.12 3.15 -23.06
CA ARG A 67 14.81 2.54 -22.78
C ARG A 67 14.85 1.75 -21.47
N PHE A 68 15.89 0.94 -21.25
CA PHE A 68 16.04 0.16 -20.02
C PHE A 68 16.19 1.05 -18.78
N THR A 69 17.02 2.08 -18.83
CA THR A 69 17.17 3.03 -17.71
C THR A 69 15.88 3.79 -17.41
N LEU A 70 15.09 4.12 -18.43
CA LEU A 70 13.81 4.78 -18.26
C LEU A 70 12.78 3.86 -17.61
N VAL A 71 12.75 2.57 -17.97
CA VAL A 71 11.88 1.59 -17.31
C VAL A 71 12.22 1.45 -15.82
N ILE A 72 13.52 1.41 -15.47
CA ILE A 72 13.96 1.38 -14.07
C ILE A 72 13.59 2.67 -13.33
N ALA A 73 13.81 3.83 -13.97
CA ALA A 73 13.46 5.11 -13.36
C ALA A 73 11.93 5.22 -13.16
N GLY A 74 11.14 4.84 -14.16
CA GLY A 74 9.68 4.86 -14.10
C GLY A 74 9.10 3.90 -13.08
N SER A 75 9.65 2.68 -12.98
CA SER A 75 9.26 1.72 -11.95
C SER A 75 9.62 2.21 -10.55
N GLY A 76 10.82 2.77 -10.35
CA GLY A 76 11.27 3.30 -9.07
C GLY A 76 10.44 4.50 -8.61
N VAL A 77 10.13 5.45 -9.51
CA VAL A 77 9.30 6.62 -9.19
C VAL A 77 7.90 6.19 -8.79
N LEU A 78 7.29 5.26 -9.52
CA LEU A 78 5.94 4.79 -9.19
C LEU A 78 5.92 3.95 -7.90
N ALA A 79 6.92 3.10 -7.68
CA ALA A 79 7.09 2.36 -6.43
C ALA A 79 7.19 3.30 -5.22
N TYR A 80 8.05 4.32 -5.32
CA TYR A 80 8.26 5.28 -4.23
C TYR A 80 6.98 6.07 -3.91
N THR A 81 6.30 6.57 -4.94
CA THR A 81 5.07 7.36 -4.76
C THR A 81 3.95 6.50 -4.16
N LEU A 82 3.70 5.30 -4.66
CA LEU A 82 2.68 4.41 -4.09
C LEU A 82 3.03 3.97 -2.67
N ALA A 83 4.29 3.64 -2.37
CA ALA A 83 4.72 3.30 -1.02
C ALA A 83 4.53 4.48 -0.05
N ARG A 84 4.83 5.71 -0.50
CA ARG A 84 4.68 6.92 0.31
C ARG A 84 3.21 7.21 0.65
N PHE A 85 2.29 6.92 -0.25
CA PHE A 85 0.85 7.14 -0.07
C PHE A 85 0.08 5.87 0.34
N ALA A 86 0.77 4.78 0.70
CA ALA A 86 0.14 3.49 0.98
C ALA A 86 -0.99 3.56 2.02
N ASN A 87 -0.79 4.29 3.11
CA ASN A 87 -1.82 4.47 4.14
C ASN A 87 -3.05 5.22 3.62
N LEU A 88 -2.83 6.25 2.80
CA LEU A 88 -3.91 7.04 2.19
C LEU A 88 -4.67 6.21 1.15
N LEU A 89 -3.95 5.48 0.30
CA LEU A 89 -4.54 4.59 -0.71
C LEU A 89 -5.36 3.48 -0.03
N TRP A 90 -4.83 2.88 1.03
CA TRP A 90 -5.55 1.88 1.81
C TRP A 90 -6.82 2.45 2.46
N ALA A 91 -6.75 3.64 3.05
CA ALA A 91 -7.92 4.30 3.62
C ALA A 91 -9.02 4.55 2.58
N ILE A 92 -8.65 5.01 1.38
CA ILE A 92 -9.60 5.21 0.27
C ILE A 92 -10.25 3.89 -0.14
N ILE A 93 -9.47 2.81 -0.25
CA ILE A 93 -9.98 1.47 -0.59
C ILE A 93 -10.99 0.98 0.45
N VAL A 94 -10.66 1.11 1.74
CA VAL A 94 -11.54 0.68 2.83
C VAL A 94 -12.83 1.50 2.85
N ILE A 95 -12.74 2.82 2.73
CA ILE A 95 -13.93 3.70 2.69
C ILE A 95 -14.80 3.36 1.48
N GLY A 96 -14.19 3.18 0.30
CA GLY A 96 -14.92 2.78 -0.91
C GLY A 96 -15.62 1.43 -0.74
N ALA A 97 -14.94 0.44 -0.17
CA ALA A 97 -15.53 -0.88 0.10
C ALA A 97 -16.71 -0.78 1.09
N LEU A 98 -16.59 0.02 2.14
CA LEU A 98 -17.66 0.26 3.09
C LEU A 98 -18.88 0.92 2.43
N LEU A 99 -18.67 1.90 1.54
CA LEU A 99 -19.76 2.53 0.79
C LEU A 99 -20.48 1.52 -0.10
N VAL A 100 -19.73 0.69 -0.83
CA VAL A 100 -20.32 -0.37 -1.68
C VAL A 100 -21.13 -1.36 -0.85
N LEU A 101 -20.62 -1.79 0.31
CA LEU A 101 -21.34 -2.66 1.23
C LEU A 101 -22.60 -2.01 1.79
N ALA A 102 -22.52 -0.74 2.20
CA ALA A 102 -23.67 0.00 2.71
C ALA A 102 -24.76 0.18 1.65
N SER A 103 -24.37 0.52 0.41
CA SER A 103 -25.31 0.60 -0.72
C SER A 103 -25.92 -0.76 -1.06
N GLY A 104 -25.14 -1.84 -1.02
CA GLY A 104 -25.63 -3.20 -1.24
C GLY A 104 -26.65 -3.63 -0.19
N LEU A 105 -26.37 -3.38 1.10
CA LEU A 105 -27.32 -3.65 2.19
C LEU A 105 -28.57 -2.78 2.08
N GLY A 106 -28.42 -1.50 1.75
CA GLY A 106 -29.56 -0.61 1.49
C GLY A 106 -30.45 -1.10 0.35
N ALA A 107 -29.86 -1.58 -0.74
CA ALA A 107 -30.60 -2.14 -1.87
C ALA A 107 -31.31 -3.46 -1.51
N LEU A 108 -30.72 -4.30 -0.67
CA LEU A 108 -31.35 -5.54 -0.18
C LEU A 108 -32.51 -5.24 0.78
N LEU A 109 -32.34 -4.29 1.69
CA LEU A 109 -33.41 -3.84 2.59
C LEU A 109 -34.58 -3.24 1.81
N TRP A 110 -34.30 -2.42 0.79
CA TRP A 110 -35.33 -1.81 -0.05
C TRP A 110 -36.11 -2.84 -0.89
N LYS A 111 -35.52 -3.99 -1.19
CA LYS A 111 -36.21 -5.09 -1.88
C LYS A 111 -37.00 -5.99 -0.93
N ALA A 112 -36.70 -5.95 0.36
CA ALA A 112 -37.34 -6.78 1.38
C ALA A 112 -38.56 -6.10 2.04
N VAL A 113 -38.61 -4.77 2.01
CA VAL A 113 -39.78 -3.93 2.36
C VAL A 113 -40.71 -3.80 1.16
#